data_AF-A0A813DPK5-F1
#
_entry.id   AF-A0A813DPK5-F1
#
_cell.length_a   1.000
_cell.length_b   1.000
_cell.length_c   1.000
_cell.angle_alpha   90.00
_cell.angle_beta   90.00
_cell.angle_gamma   90.00
#
_symmetry.space_group_name_H-M   'P 1'
#
loop_
_entity.id
_entity.type
_entity.pdbx_description
1 polymer ?
#
loop_
_entity_poly.entity_id
_entity_poly.type
_entity_poly.pdbx_seq_one_letter_code
_entity_poly.pdbx_strand_id
1 'polypeptide(L)'
;MSLASFAFSKLVFWLALLSLSCRAVDESKFRTCEQGSFCRRYRKYIQKVDTASTFHFEGSLFAHELDSTTLTNKGHVVTAKINHVHDSSVKPLLLDLRFFRDDVNNNCGIVRAFITEEDPLHPRFRLTEGDVIRHETELKPDKVSMVAGQVGTTELTSVMADGSVDDCQVTLRHRPFELEVSYKRVVIQRMNSKHFLNFERYRIQHAPARHSDALVDATDVDGRDLWQESFGGHTDTKPRGPAAVGVDVFFEDAVEVYGLAEHAAGLGLAENRFDEPYRFFNLDVFEYALNKPMALYGAVPLVTALHKSANPTVSGFFFSNPSEGFVKVEASKKKKKGASGIDSWWLFESGVLDVFFFMGPTPENVLEQYHTVTGFPRMPPLATLGKHQSRWNYVDVEDAVGVNRKFDQHDIPYDVLWLDIEHTDGKKYFTWHPSHFANPGTLLDALEASKRHLVTIVDPHIKKDAGYDVYNKIKNHDYFTKTKDGGLYDGWCWPGTSSYPDFCNPAVRGLWATFFKMDYYPHNRVDLWTWNDMNEPSVFNGPEVTMPRDNLHKCSSNSYGAQRP
;
A
#
# COMPACT_ATOMS: atom_id res chain seq x y z
N MET A 1 12.20 33.54 -54.68
CA MET A 1 12.07 32.69 -53.48
C MET A 1 10.69 32.93 -52.91
N SER A 2 9.76 32.00 -53.13
CA SER A 2 8.33 32.23 -52.89
C SER A 2 7.96 32.10 -51.41
N LEU A 3 6.86 32.73 -51.00
CA LEU A 3 6.23 32.61 -49.69
C LEU A 3 6.09 31.16 -49.19
N ALA A 4 6.08 30.17 -50.09
CA ALA A 4 6.05 28.75 -49.75
C ALA A 4 7.26 28.29 -48.91
N SER A 5 8.47 28.84 -49.16
CA SER A 5 9.68 28.47 -48.41
C SER A 5 9.65 29.01 -46.97
N PHE A 6 8.97 30.12 -46.74
CA PHE A 6 8.83 30.74 -45.41
C PHE A 6 7.74 30.06 -44.57
N ALA A 7 6.64 29.64 -45.22
CA ALA A 7 5.58 28.86 -44.59
C ALA A 7 6.04 27.45 -44.20
N PHE A 8 6.83 26.79 -45.05
CA PHE A 8 7.37 25.45 -44.78
C PHE A 8 8.36 25.46 -43.60
N SER A 9 9.22 26.49 -43.53
CA SER A 9 10.17 26.65 -42.40
C SER A 9 9.45 26.88 -41.06
N LYS A 10 8.36 27.65 -41.03
CA LYS A 10 7.55 27.81 -39.82
C LYS A 10 6.80 26.53 -39.43
N LEU A 11 6.27 25.78 -40.40
CA LEU A 11 5.59 24.51 -40.12
C LEU A 11 6.56 23.47 -39.52
N VAL A 12 7.78 23.37 -40.05
CA VAL A 12 8.84 22.51 -39.52
C VAL A 12 9.28 22.96 -38.11
N PHE A 13 9.36 24.27 -37.87
CA PHE A 13 9.69 24.81 -36.54
C PHE A 13 8.59 24.53 -35.51
N TRP A 14 7.31 24.65 -35.89
CA TRP A 14 6.17 24.29 -35.03
C TRP A 14 6.05 22.78 -34.81
N LEU A 15 6.34 21.95 -35.82
CA LEU A 15 6.42 20.49 -35.68
C LEU A 15 7.61 20.06 -34.81
N ALA A 16 8.74 20.78 -34.89
CA ALA A 16 9.89 20.56 -34.01
C ALA A 16 9.58 20.96 -32.56
N LEU A 17 8.85 22.05 -32.34
CA LEU A 17 8.36 22.45 -31.01
C LEU A 17 7.28 21.50 -30.46
N LEU A 18 6.44 20.91 -31.32
CA LEU A 18 5.49 19.85 -30.95
C LEU A 18 6.21 18.52 -30.65
N SER A 19 7.40 18.30 -31.19
CA SER A 19 8.24 17.12 -30.90
C SER A 19 9.11 17.26 -29.65
N LEU A 20 9.23 18.47 -29.10
CA LEU A 20 9.74 18.71 -27.75
C LEU A 20 8.61 18.45 -26.76
N SER A 21 8.14 17.21 -26.69
CA SER A 21 7.37 16.74 -25.55
C SER A 21 8.28 16.82 -24.33
N CYS A 22 8.21 17.94 -23.60
CA CYS A 22 8.72 17.99 -22.23
C CYS A 22 7.98 16.88 -21.47
N ARG A 23 8.69 15.82 -21.11
CA ARG A 23 8.10 14.77 -20.28
C ARG A 23 7.88 15.39 -18.92
N ALA A 24 6.63 15.42 -18.46
CA ALA A 24 6.29 15.93 -17.13
C ALA A 24 7.11 15.19 -16.07
N VAL A 25 7.14 13.86 -16.15
CA VAL A 25 7.94 13.02 -15.25
C VAL A 25 9.09 12.33 -15.99
N ASP A 26 10.25 12.21 -15.35
CA ASP A 26 11.33 11.33 -15.80
C ASP A 26 11.02 9.87 -15.42
N GLU A 27 10.20 9.22 -16.25
CA GLU A 27 9.79 7.81 -16.05
C GLU A 27 10.98 6.84 -15.94
N SER A 28 12.19 7.20 -16.41
CA SER A 28 13.36 6.31 -16.34
C SER A 28 13.85 6.06 -14.90
N LYS A 29 13.45 6.93 -13.96
CA LYS A 29 13.75 6.78 -12.54
C LYS A 29 12.86 5.78 -11.81
N PHE A 30 11.77 5.31 -12.42
CA PHE A 30 10.78 4.47 -11.77
C PHE A 30 10.61 3.16 -12.51
N ARG A 31 10.58 2.04 -11.78
CA ARG A 31 10.44 0.71 -12.38
C ARG A 31 9.05 0.51 -12.96
N THR A 32 9.01 -0.03 -14.17
CA THR A 32 7.86 -0.75 -14.72
C THR A 32 7.77 -2.16 -14.12
N CYS A 33 6.63 -2.82 -14.28
CA CYS A 33 6.46 -4.20 -13.83
C CYS A 33 7.45 -5.18 -14.50
N GLU A 34 7.81 -4.98 -15.76
CA GLU A 34 8.80 -5.84 -16.44
C GLU A 34 10.22 -5.66 -15.87
N GLN A 35 10.55 -4.45 -15.40
CA GLN A 35 11.84 -4.15 -14.79
C GLN A 35 11.95 -4.67 -13.35
N GLY A 36 10.84 -4.87 -12.64
CA GLY A 36 10.81 -5.48 -11.31
C GLY A 36 10.71 -7.01 -11.38
N SER A 37 11.70 -7.72 -10.82
CA SER A 37 11.84 -9.17 -10.99
C SER A 37 10.59 -9.96 -10.57
N PHE A 38 9.98 -9.67 -9.43
CA PHE A 38 8.81 -10.43 -8.95
C PHE A 38 7.54 -10.16 -9.77
N CYS A 39 7.32 -8.93 -10.24
CA CYS A 39 6.18 -8.59 -11.10
C CYS A 39 6.30 -9.25 -12.47
N ARG A 40 7.49 -9.20 -13.06
CA ARG A 40 7.81 -9.94 -14.29
C ARG A 40 7.59 -11.45 -14.14
N ARG A 41 8.12 -12.07 -13.07
CA ARG A 41 7.93 -13.50 -12.79
C ARG A 41 6.45 -13.84 -12.68
N TYR A 42 5.69 -13.06 -11.92
CA TYR A 42 4.26 -13.28 -11.73
C TYR A 42 3.46 -13.15 -13.03
N ARG A 43 3.76 -12.14 -13.88
CA ARG A 43 3.11 -12.01 -15.21
C ARG A 43 3.33 -13.24 -16.08
N LYS A 44 4.53 -13.82 -16.06
CA LYS A 44 4.81 -15.06 -16.78
C LYS A 44 4.11 -16.26 -16.15
N TYR A 45 4.03 -16.31 -14.83
CA TYR A 45 3.28 -17.35 -14.10
C TYR A 45 1.81 -17.36 -14.49
N ILE A 46 1.12 -16.22 -14.39
CA ILE A 46 -0.30 -16.13 -14.75
C ILE A 46 -0.53 -16.43 -16.24
N GLN A 47 0.39 -16.02 -17.13
CA GLN A 47 0.32 -16.35 -18.55
C GLN A 47 0.43 -17.87 -18.78
N LYS A 48 1.32 -18.57 -18.07
CA LYS A 48 1.47 -20.03 -18.15
C LYS A 48 0.21 -20.75 -17.64
N VAL A 49 -0.34 -20.32 -16.50
CA VAL A 49 -1.56 -20.89 -15.91
C VAL A 49 -2.78 -20.67 -16.83
N ASP A 50 -2.96 -19.45 -17.33
CA ASP A 50 -4.08 -19.08 -18.21
C ASP A 50 -4.01 -19.78 -19.58
N THR A 51 -2.82 -19.86 -20.19
CA THR A 51 -2.63 -20.56 -21.48
C THR A 51 -2.90 -22.05 -21.37
N ALA A 52 -2.42 -22.70 -20.29
CA ALA A 52 -2.69 -24.12 -20.06
C ALA A 52 -4.19 -24.42 -19.96
N SER A 53 -4.95 -23.52 -19.32
CA SER A 53 -6.41 -23.63 -19.23
C SER A 53 -7.14 -23.51 -20.57
N THR A 54 -6.50 -22.94 -21.59
CA THR A 54 -7.10 -22.67 -22.92
C THR A 54 -6.84 -23.80 -23.93
N PHE A 55 -5.69 -24.47 -23.85
CA PHE A 55 -5.24 -25.44 -24.87
C PHE A 55 -5.30 -26.91 -24.46
N HIS A 56 -5.35 -27.24 -23.17
CA HIS A 56 -5.46 -28.63 -22.71
C HIS A 56 -6.91 -29.00 -22.37
N PHE A 57 -7.43 -30.04 -23.04
CA PHE A 57 -8.77 -30.59 -22.83
C PHE A 57 -8.92 -31.29 -21.46
N GLU A 58 -7.82 -31.43 -20.70
CA GLU A 58 -7.76 -31.99 -19.34
C GLU A 58 -6.97 -31.05 -18.40
N GLY A 59 -7.63 -30.01 -17.90
CA GLY A 59 -7.25 -29.32 -16.66
C GLY A 59 -6.45 -28.01 -16.78
N SER A 60 -6.89 -26.99 -16.05
CA SER A 60 -6.07 -25.84 -15.66
C SER A 60 -4.79 -26.31 -14.96
N LEU A 61 -3.64 -25.66 -15.20
CA LEU A 61 -2.38 -25.92 -14.49
C LEU A 61 -2.40 -25.24 -13.10
N PHE A 62 -3.39 -25.61 -12.27
CA PHE A 62 -3.54 -25.06 -10.93
C PHE A 62 -2.51 -25.67 -9.96
N ALA A 63 -1.88 -24.82 -9.15
CA ALA A 63 -0.85 -25.27 -8.22
C ALA A 63 -1.40 -25.71 -6.85
N HIS A 64 -2.66 -25.37 -6.51
CA HIS A 64 -3.16 -25.41 -5.14
C HIS A 64 -4.52 -26.12 -5.00
N GLU A 65 -4.63 -26.99 -3.99
CA GLU A 65 -5.89 -27.61 -3.55
C GLU A 65 -6.05 -27.54 -2.03
N LEU A 66 -7.29 -27.37 -1.55
CA LEU A 66 -7.61 -27.40 -0.12
C LEU A 66 -7.70 -28.84 0.37
N ASP A 67 -7.04 -29.13 1.49
CA ASP A 67 -7.21 -30.39 2.20
C ASP A 67 -8.45 -30.32 3.11
N SER A 68 -9.58 -30.82 2.61
CA SER A 68 -10.84 -30.82 3.34
C SER A 68 -10.81 -31.60 4.66
N THR A 69 -9.86 -32.54 4.82
CA THR A 69 -9.73 -33.33 6.06
C THR A 69 -9.12 -32.53 7.21
N THR A 70 -8.47 -31.40 6.89
CA THR A 70 -7.82 -30.51 7.85
C THR A 70 -8.70 -29.33 8.28
N LEU A 71 -9.91 -29.22 7.72
CA LEU A 71 -10.86 -28.16 8.07
C LEU A 71 -11.25 -28.25 9.54
N THR A 72 -11.06 -27.14 10.26
CA THR A 72 -11.58 -26.99 11.63
C THR A 72 -12.42 -25.73 11.72
N ASN A 73 -13.50 -25.76 12.50
CA ASN A 73 -14.33 -24.60 12.82
C ASN A 73 -14.32 -24.38 14.34
N LYS A 74 -13.92 -23.20 14.77
CA LYS A 74 -13.90 -22.74 16.16
C LYS A 74 -14.68 -21.44 16.33
N GLY A 75 -15.96 -21.47 15.96
CA GLY A 75 -16.87 -20.33 16.12
C GLY A 75 -16.75 -19.34 14.97
N HIS A 76 -15.87 -18.34 15.09
CA HIS A 76 -15.62 -17.33 14.06
C HIS A 76 -14.30 -17.55 13.31
N VAL A 77 -13.59 -18.65 13.60
CA VAL A 77 -12.31 -19.00 13.00
C VAL A 77 -12.42 -20.35 12.32
N VAL A 78 -12.06 -20.41 11.04
CA VAL A 78 -12.00 -21.63 10.25
C VAL A 78 -10.60 -21.79 9.68
N THR A 79 -9.96 -22.94 9.91
CA THR A 79 -8.60 -23.19 9.45
C THR A 79 -8.52 -24.42 8.55
N ALA A 80 -7.60 -24.42 7.59
CA ALA A 80 -7.31 -25.57 6.73
C ALA A 80 -5.89 -25.52 6.17
N LYS A 81 -5.44 -26.63 5.59
CA LYS A 81 -4.21 -26.69 4.79
C LYS A 81 -4.52 -26.59 3.31
N ILE A 82 -3.64 -25.92 2.57
CA ILE A 82 -3.66 -25.85 1.11
C ILE A 82 -2.41 -26.57 0.60
N ASN A 83 -2.59 -27.67 -0.11
CA ASN A 83 -1.53 -28.53 -0.62
C ASN A 83 -1.09 -28.09 -2.03
N HIS A 84 0.17 -28.38 -2.35
CA HIS A 84 0.70 -28.23 -3.70
C HIS A 84 0.44 -29.48 -4.53
N VAL A 85 -0.19 -29.30 -5.69
CA VAL A 85 -0.72 -30.42 -6.50
C VAL A 85 0.39 -31.17 -7.25
N HIS A 86 1.41 -30.43 -7.70
CA HIS A 86 2.45 -30.96 -8.57
C HIS A 86 3.70 -31.43 -7.82
N ASP A 87 3.80 -31.21 -6.50
CA ASP A 87 4.85 -31.77 -5.67
C ASP A 87 4.43 -31.87 -4.20
N SER A 88 4.24 -33.11 -3.74
CA SER A 88 3.83 -33.43 -2.38
C SER A 88 4.94 -33.30 -1.32
N SER A 89 6.20 -33.12 -1.73
CA SER A 89 7.30 -32.82 -0.79
C SER A 89 7.28 -31.37 -0.30
N VAL A 90 6.57 -30.50 -1.03
CA VAL A 90 6.41 -29.10 -0.68
C VAL A 90 5.40 -29.00 0.45
N LYS A 91 5.83 -28.49 1.62
CA LYS A 91 4.93 -28.30 2.77
C LYS A 91 3.72 -27.44 2.39
N PRO A 92 2.54 -27.70 2.95
CA PRO A 92 1.34 -26.95 2.64
C PRO A 92 1.43 -25.48 3.06
N LEU A 93 0.55 -24.67 2.47
CA LEU A 93 0.16 -23.38 3.02
C LEU A 93 -0.91 -23.59 4.08
N LEU A 94 -1.02 -22.65 5.01
CA LEU A 94 -1.98 -22.61 6.10
C LEU A 94 -2.98 -21.50 5.83
N LEU A 95 -4.27 -21.86 5.76
CA LEU A 95 -5.40 -20.94 5.63
C LEU A 95 -6.02 -20.72 7.02
N ASP A 96 -6.21 -19.45 7.38
CA ASP A 96 -6.96 -18.99 8.54
C ASP A 96 -8.01 -17.98 8.06
N LEU A 97 -9.28 -18.36 8.15
CA LEU A 97 -10.44 -17.52 7.85
C LEU A 97 -11.05 -17.01 9.16
N ARG A 98 -11.22 -15.70 9.26
CA ARG A 98 -11.89 -15.07 10.40
C ARG A 98 -13.06 -14.22 9.96
N PHE A 99 -14.14 -14.30 10.72
CA PHE A 99 -15.40 -13.66 10.40
C PHE A 99 -15.72 -12.64 11.49
N PHE A 100 -16.08 -11.41 11.08
CA PHE A 100 -16.39 -10.32 11.98
C PHE A 100 -17.68 -9.60 11.57
N ARG A 101 -18.32 -8.97 12.55
CA ARG A 101 -19.43 -8.05 12.35
C ARG A 101 -18.95 -6.61 12.42
N ASP A 102 -19.59 -5.71 11.67
CA ASP A 102 -19.23 -4.29 11.70
C ASP A 102 -19.65 -3.62 13.03
N ASP A 103 -18.94 -2.56 13.41
CA ASP A 103 -19.16 -1.86 14.68
C ASP A 103 -20.40 -0.93 14.67
N VAL A 104 -20.93 -0.58 13.50
CA VAL A 104 -21.96 0.47 13.35
C VAL A 104 -23.37 -0.11 13.40
N ASN A 105 -23.62 -1.08 12.53
CA ASN A 105 -24.92 -1.69 12.28
C ASN A 105 -24.95 -3.17 12.72
N ASN A 106 -23.80 -3.75 13.10
CA ASN A 106 -23.68 -5.14 13.53
C ASN A 106 -24.09 -6.16 12.44
N ASN A 107 -23.89 -5.79 11.17
CA ASN A 107 -24.09 -6.69 10.05
C ASN A 107 -22.92 -7.68 9.96
N CYS A 108 -23.21 -8.88 9.45
CA CYS A 108 -22.16 -9.77 8.96
C CYS A 108 -21.47 -9.15 7.73
N GLY A 109 -20.36 -9.75 7.29
CA GLY A 109 -19.78 -9.43 5.98
C GLY A 109 -18.35 -8.94 6.00
N ILE A 110 -17.65 -9.00 7.12
CA ILE A 110 -16.19 -8.84 7.19
C ILE A 110 -15.58 -10.24 7.24
N VAL A 111 -14.84 -10.62 6.20
CA VAL A 111 -14.10 -11.89 6.16
C VAL A 111 -12.62 -11.60 5.94
N ARG A 112 -11.79 -12.00 6.88
CA ARG A 112 -10.33 -11.99 6.73
C ARG A 112 -9.87 -13.36 6.25
N ALA A 113 -9.16 -13.43 5.13
CA ALA A 113 -8.46 -14.61 4.69
C ALA A 113 -6.95 -14.39 4.84
N PHE A 114 -6.34 -15.18 5.72
CA PHE A 114 -4.92 -15.12 6.03
C PHE A 114 -4.24 -16.40 5.58
N ILE A 115 -3.27 -16.29 4.67
CA ILE A 115 -2.51 -17.42 4.12
C ILE A 115 -1.00 -17.22 4.39
N THR A 116 -0.40 -18.23 5.01
CA THR A 116 1.04 -18.31 5.30
C THR A 116 1.60 -19.67 4.92
N GLU A 117 2.91 -19.83 4.79
CA GLU A 117 3.54 -21.15 4.64
C GLU A 117 3.75 -21.85 6.00
N GLU A 118 3.67 -23.18 6.01
CA GLU A 118 4.05 -24.03 7.14
C GLU A 118 5.59 -24.09 7.25
N ASP A 119 6.12 -23.74 8.43
CA ASP A 119 7.54 -23.73 8.78
C ASP A 119 8.46 -23.05 7.74
N PRO A 120 8.37 -21.73 7.56
CA PRO A 120 9.21 -21.02 6.61
C PRO A 120 10.69 -21.04 7.02
N LEU A 121 11.60 -20.98 6.03
CA LEU A 121 13.05 -20.83 6.29
C LEU A 121 13.36 -19.54 7.08
N HIS A 122 12.56 -18.50 6.85
CA HIS A 122 12.61 -17.23 7.57
C HIS A 122 11.19 -16.77 7.91
N PRO A 123 10.93 -16.14 9.06
CA PRO A 123 9.63 -15.55 9.32
C PRO A 123 9.23 -14.57 8.21
N ARG A 124 8.01 -14.74 7.67
CA ARG A 124 7.39 -13.75 6.78
C ARG A 124 7.01 -12.52 7.58
N PHE A 125 7.15 -11.35 6.97
CA PHE A 125 6.70 -10.12 7.58
C PHE A 125 5.19 -10.18 7.78
N ARG A 126 4.75 -9.69 8.93
CA ARG A 126 3.34 -9.50 9.29
C ARG A 126 3.24 -8.12 9.88
N LEU A 127 2.24 -7.36 9.46
CA LEU A 127 1.94 -6.08 10.11
C LEU A 127 1.69 -6.32 11.59
N THR A 128 2.26 -5.45 12.43
CA THR A 128 1.99 -5.49 13.87
C THR A 128 0.50 -5.21 14.08
N GLU A 129 -0.13 -6.03 14.89
CA GLU A 129 -1.52 -5.81 15.29
C GLU A 129 -1.66 -4.45 15.99
N GLY A 130 -2.68 -3.68 15.61
CA GLY A 130 -2.91 -2.32 16.08
C GLY A 130 -2.25 -1.21 15.26
N ASP A 131 -1.30 -1.52 14.34
CA ASP A 131 -0.69 -0.50 13.48
C ASP A 131 -1.62 -0.11 12.31
N VAL A 132 -2.13 -1.09 11.55
CA VAL A 132 -3.07 -0.89 10.42
C VAL A 132 -4.38 -1.61 10.66
N ILE A 133 -4.30 -2.90 11.01
CA ILE A 133 -5.45 -3.70 11.41
C ILE A 133 -5.60 -3.55 12.91
N ARG A 134 -6.78 -3.14 13.38
CA ARG A 134 -7.11 -3.05 14.80
C ARG A 134 -6.90 -4.39 15.51
N HIS A 135 -6.72 -4.33 16.83
CA HIS A 135 -6.60 -5.55 17.60
C HIS A 135 -7.84 -6.41 17.44
N GLU A 136 -7.66 -7.70 17.25
CA GLU A 136 -8.77 -8.64 17.05
C GLU A 136 -9.68 -8.69 18.28
N THR A 137 -9.12 -8.44 19.48
CA THR A 137 -9.89 -8.28 20.71
C THR A 137 -10.86 -7.09 20.69
N GLU A 138 -10.65 -6.13 19.78
CA GLU A 138 -11.52 -4.99 19.57
C GLU A 138 -12.55 -5.23 18.45
N LEU A 139 -12.42 -6.30 17.67
CA LEU A 139 -13.34 -6.67 16.61
C LEU A 139 -14.42 -7.60 17.13
N LYS A 140 -15.67 -7.42 16.68
CA LYS A 140 -16.79 -8.27 17.08
C LYS A 140 -16.78 -9.58 16.27
N PRO A 141 -16.60 -10.76 16.90
CA PRO A 141 -16.61 -12.03 16.19
C PRO A 141 -17.96 -12.35 15.57
N ASP A 142 -17.97 -12.88 14.35
CA ASP A 142 -19.15 -13.42 13.68
C ASP A 142 -19.08 -14.94 13.62
N LYS A 143 -20.03 -15.62 14.27
CA LYS A 143 -20.03 -17.09 14.30
C LYS A 143 -20.46 -17.63 12.95
N VAL A 144 -19.81 -18.69 12.48
CA VAL A 144 -20.18 -19.37 11.24
C VAL A 144 -20.54 -20.83 11.48
N SER A 145 -21.60 -21.27 10.82
CA SER A 145 -21.91 -22.67 10.61
C SER A 145 -21.03 -23.21 9.47
N MET A 146 -20.56 -24.46 9.59
CA MET A 146 -19.76 -25.12 8.56
C MET A 146 -20.46 -26.40 8.13
N VAL A 147 -20.82 -26.50 6.86
CA VAL A 147 -21.50 -27.67 6.29
C VAL A 147 -20.81 -28.12 5.01
N ALA A 148 -20.91 -29.41 4.69
CA ALA A 148 -20.50 -29.90 3.38
C ALA A 148 -21.48 -29.33 2.32
N GLY A 149 -20.93 -28.68 1.29
CA GLY A 149 -21.71 -28.15 0.19
C GLY A 149 -21.93 -29.19 -0.92
N GLN A 150 -21.94 -28.74 -2.18
CA GLN A 150 -21.82 -29.63 -3.33
C GLN A 150 -20.50 -30.43 -3.29
N VAL A 151 -20.42 -31.52 -4.06
CA VAL A 151 -19.23 -32.39 -4.11
C VAL A 151 -17.96 -31.56 -4.34
N GLY A 152 -17.02 -31.63 -3.39
CA GLY A 152 -15.76 -30.89 -3.43
C GLY A 152 -15.86 -29.43 -2.93
N THR A 153 -16.88 -29.08 -2.15
CA THR A 153 -17.04 -27.75 -1.55
C THR A 153 -17.44 -27.81 -0.07
N THR A 154 -17.08 -26.76 0.67
CA THR A 154 -17.51 -26.52 2.06
C THR A 154 -18.17 -25.14 2.13
N GLU A 155 -19.35 -25.05 2.73
CA GLU A 155 -20.08 -23.79 2.90
C GLU A 155 -19.95 -23.30 4.36
N LEU A 156 -19.60 -22.03 4.51
CA LEU A 156 -19.43 -21.31 5.76
C LEU A 156 -20.46 -20.18 5.80
N THR A 157 -21.47 -20.27 6.66
CA THR A 157 -22.55 -19.27 6.67
C THR A 157 -22.64 -18.61 8.04
N SER A 158 -22.70 -17.27 8.05
CA SER A 158 -22.85 -16.47 9.25
C SER A 158 -24.13 -16.84 10.01
N VAL A 159 -24.06 -16.79 11.33
CA VAL A 159 -25.12 -17.20 12.26
C VAL A 159 -25.41 -16.07 13.24
N MET A 160 -26.68 -15.70 13.31
CA MET A 160 -27.20 -14.71 14.25
C MET A 160 -27.17 -15.22 15.69
N ALA A 161 -27.34 -14.30 16.66
CA ALA A 161 -27.31 -14.65 18.08
C ALA A 161 -28.41 -15.64 18.50
N ASP A 162 -29.54 -15.67 17.79
CA ASP A 162 -30.66 -16.59 17.99
C ASP A 162 -30.48 -17.96 17.29
N GLY A 163 -29.37 -18.16 16.58
CA GLY A 163 -29.06 -19.38 15.84
C GLY A 163 -29.63 -19.42 14.42
N SER A 164 -30.32 -18.38 13.96
CA SER A 164 -30.76 -18.27 12.56
C SER A 164 -29.58 -17.98 11.63
N VAL A 165 -29.71 -18.38 10.37
CA VAL A 165 -28.70 -18.17 9.33
C VAL A 165 -28.81 -16.73 8.82
N ASP A 166 -27.68 -16.04 8.74
CA ASP A 166 -27.57 -14.67 8.23
C ASP A 166 -27.30 -14.66 6.70
N ASP A 167 -27.25 -13.48 6.09
CA ASP A 167 -27.16 -13.31 4.64
C ASP A 167 -25.75 -13.53 4.05
N CYS A 168 -24.72 -13.57 4.89
CA CYS A 168 -23.31 -13.67 4.48
C CYS A 168 -22.81 -15.11 4.44
N GLN A 169 -22.25 -15.53 3.31
CA GLN A 169 -21.73 -16.88 3.11
C GLN A 169 -20.39 -16.86 2.38
N VAL A 170 -19.50 -17.79 2.78
CA VAL A 170 -18.26 -18.13 2.08
C VAL A 170 -18.31 -19.59 1.67
N THR A 171 -18.00 -19.88 0.40
CA THR A 171 -17.89 -21.24 -0.12
C THR A 171 -16.44 -21.53 -0.48
N LEU A 172 -15.88 -22.60 0.09
CA LEU A 172 -14.54 -23.08 -0.22
C LEU A 172 -14.63 -24.24 -1.21
N ARG A 173 -14.11 -24.05 -2.41
CA ARG A 173 -13.90 -25.15 -3.36
C ARG A 173 -12.57 -25.84 -3.05
N HIS A 174 -12.58 -27.16 -3.04
CA HIS A 174 -11.42 -27.93 -2.60
C HIS A 174 -10.39 -28.09 -3.72
N ARG A 175 -10.82 -28.51 -4.92
CA ARG A 175 -9.92 -28.77 -6.04
C ARG A 175 -10.50 -28.25 -7.36
N PRO A 176 -9.86 -27.27 -8.02
CA PRO A 176 -8.81 -26.40 -7.48
C PRO A 176 -9.29 -25.57 -6.28
N PHE A 177 -8.35 -25.11 -5.45
CA PHE A 177 -8.67 -24.21 -4.32
C PHE A 177 -9.26 -22.89 -4.83
N GLU A 178 -10.43 -22.51 -4.32
CA GLU A 178 -11.11 -21.26 -4.63
C GLU A 178 -11.94 -20.82 -3.42
N LEU A 179 -12.00 -19.51 -3.17
CA LEU A 179 -12.83 -18.92 -2.11
C LEU A 179 -13.88 -18.02 -2.77
N GLU A 180 -15.14 -18.37 -2.62
CA GLU A 180 -16.28 -17.61 -3.12
C GLU A 180 -16.98 -16.89 -1.97
N VAL A 181 -17.29 -15.61 -2.15
CA VAL A 181 -18.05 -14.79 -1.20
C VAL A 181 -19.40 -14.45 -1.80
N SER A 182 -20.46 -14.67 -1.03
CA SER A 182 -21.83 -14.35 -1.44
C SER A 182 -22.62 -13.64 -0.34
N TYR A 183 -23.52 -12.76 -0.79
CA TYR A 183 -24.47 -12.05 0.05
C TYR A 183 -25.88 -12.31 -0.46
N LYS A 184 -26.80 -12.72 0.41
CA LYS A 184 -28.17 -13.12 0.02
C LYS A 184 -28.19 -14.17 -1.10
N ARG A 185 -27.24 -15.11 -1.07
CA ARG A 185 -27.02 -16.17 -2.07
C ARG A 185 -26.63 -15.67 -3.47
N VAL A 186 -26.27 -14.39 -3.60
CA VAL A 186 -25.68 -13.83 -4.82
C VAL A 186 -24.18 -13.77 -4.63
N VAL A 187 -23.44 -14.43 -5.50
CA VAL A 187 -21.97 -14.36 -5.50
C VAL A 187 -21.55 -12.96 -5.88
N ILE A 188 -20.65 -12.37 -5.11
CA ILE A 188 -20.14 -11.01 -5.34
C ILE A 188 -18.64 -11.01 -5.64
N GLN A 189 -17.87 -11.93 -5.05
CA GLN A 189 -16.43 -12.00 -5.26
C GLN A 189 -15.96 -13.46 -5.28
N ARG A 190 -14.93 -13.73 -6.07
CA ARG A 190 -14.18 -14.99 -6.04
C ARG A 190 -12.70 -14.71 -5.97
N MET A 191 -12.01 -15.33 -5.02
CA MET A 191 -10.56 -15.34 -4.95
C MET A 191 -10.03 -16.66 -5.49
N ASN A 192 -8.99 -16.57 -6.32
CA ASN A 192 -8.33 -17.70 -6.96
C ASN A 192 -9.16 -18.48 -8.01
N SER A 193 -10.14 -17.81 -8.62
CA SER A 193 -11.01 -18.38 -9.66
C SER A 193 -10.28 -18.69 -10.98
N LYS A 194 -9.20 -17.95 -11.27
CA LYS A 194 -8.27 -18.22 -12.38
C LYS A 194 -7.05 -19.04 -11.97
N HIS A 195 -6.99 -19.42 -10.69
CA HIS A 195 -5.93 -20.21 -10.10
C HIS A 195 -4.56 -19.50 -10.11
N PHE A 196 -4.57 -18.16 -9.98
CA PHE A 196 -3.35 -17.34 -9.97
C PHE A 196 -2.73 -17.19 -8.58
N LEU A 197 -3.22 -17.91 -7.57
CA LEU A 197 -2.58 -18.00 -6.26
C LEU A 197 -1.14 -18.47 -6.46
N ASN A 198 -0.21 -17.58 -6.16
CA ASN A 198 1.23 -17.79 -6.19
C ASN A 198 1.80 -17.42 -4.82
N PHE A 199 2.67 -18.26 -4.30
CA PHE A 199 3.29 -18.04 -3.01
C PHE A 199 4.77 -18.45 -3.11
N GLU A 200 5.63 -17.50 -3.51
CA GLU A 200 7.04 -17.77 -3.71
C GLU A 200 7.70 -18.08 -2.37
N ARG A 201 8.11 -19.33 -2.18
CA ARG A 201 8.68 -19.77 -0.91
C ARG A 201 10.11 -19.30 -0.74
N TYR A 202 10.51 -19.04 0.50
CA TYR A 202 11.92 -18.85 0.82
C TYR A 202 12.69 -20.11 0.46
N ARG A 203 13.90 -19.92 -0.06
CA ARG A 203 14.77 -20.99 -0.55
C ARG A 203 16.23 -20.70 -0.20
N ILE A 204 17.05 -21.74 -0.23
CA ILE A 204 18.48 -21.63 0.01
C ILE A 204 19.17 -21.20 -1.29
N GLN A 205 20.04 -20.20 -1.20
CA GLN A 205 20.85 -19.76 -2.33
C GLN A 205 21.77 -20.89 -2.79
N HIS A 206 21.83 -21.13 -4.11
CA HIS A 206 22.59 -22.22 -4.73
C HIS A 206 22.15 -23.64 -4.35
N ALA A 207 20.92 -23.82 -3.86
CA ALA A 207 20.33 -25.15 -3.76
C ALA A 207 20.35 -25.84 -5.15
N PRO A 208 20.52 -27.17 -5.21
CA PRO A 208 20.46 -27.91 -6.47
C PRO A 208 19.18 -27.55 -7.23
N ALA A 209 19.32 -27.30 -8.54
CA ALA A 209 18.17 -27.02 -9.38
C ALA A 209 17.17 -28.18 -9.25
N ARG A 210 15.91 -27.85 -8.98
CA ARG A 210 14.87 -28.87 -8.90
C ARG A 210 14.64 -29.40 -10.32
N HIS A 211 15.04 -30.65 -10.57
CA HIS A 211 14.85 -31.33 -11.85
C HIS A 211 13.41 -31.86 -11.96
N SER A 212 12.42 -30.98 -11.80
CA SER A 212 11.01 -31.32 -11.93
C SER A 212 10.32 -30.27 -12.79
N ASP A 213 9.51 -30.71 -13.74
CA ASP A 213 8.62 -29.85 -14.52
C ASP A 213 7.39 -29.38 -13.70
N ALA A 214 7.33 -29.75 -12.41
CA ALA A 214 6.25 -29.40 -11.50
C ALA A 214 6.19 -27.88 -11.25
N LEU A 215 5.05 -27.28 -11.57
CA LEU A 215 4.76 -25.88 -11.22
C LEU A 215 4.40 -25.77 -9.74
N VAL A 216 5.24 -25.12 -8.95
CA VAL A 216 4.97 -24.82 -7.54
C VAL A 216 4.72 -23.33 -7.34
N ASP A 217 5.58 -22.48 -7.90
CA ASP A 217 5.43 -21.02 -7.83
C ASP A 217 6.03 -20.33 -9.07
N ALA A 218 5.97 -18.99 -9.11
CA ALA A 218 6.39 -18.18 -10.25
C ALA A 218 7.88 -18.29 -10.60
N THR A 219 8.72 -18.78 -9.68
CA THR A 219 10.15 -18.95 -9.94
C THR A 219 10.47 -20.13 -10.86
N ASP A 220 9.56 -21.10 -10.96
CA ASP A 220 9.64 -22.23 -11.90
C ASP A 220 9.39 -21.78 -13.36
N VAL A 221 8.92 -20.53 -13.55
CA VAL A 221 8.60 -19.96 -14.86
C VAL A 221 9.64 -18.94 -15.34
N ASP A 222 10.24 -18.16 -14.43
CA ASP A 222 11.36 -17.26 -14.75
C ASP A 222 12.36 -17.19 -13.60
N GLY A 223 13.52 -17.85 -13.79
CA GLY A 223 14.60 -17.91 -12.80
C GLY A 223 15.60 -16.76 -12.84
N ARG A 224 15.33 -15.69 -13.59
CA ARG A 224 16.22 -14.50 -13.63
C ARG A 224 16.03 -13.63 -12.40
N ASP A 225 17.13 -13.04 -11.93
CA ASP A 225 17.15 -12.07 -10.81
C ASP A 225 16.45 -12.58 -9.54
N LEU A 226 16.56 -13.89 -9.26
CA LEU A 226 16.02 -14.48 -8.01
C LEU A 226 16.74 -13.97 -6.76
N TRP A 227 17.95 -13.44 -6.91
CA TRP A 227 18.80 -12.92 -5.83
C TRP A 227 19.13 -11.46 -6.12
N GLN A 228 20.38 -11.14 -6.46
CA GLN A 228 20.75 -9.77 -6.74
C GLN A 228 19.97 -9.17 -7.93
N GLU A 229 19.45 -7.96 -7.76
CA GLU A 229 18.74 -7.19 -8.79
C GLU A 229 19.27 -5.74 -8.81
N SER A 230 19.46 -5.15 -9.98
CA SER A 230 19.97 -3.78 -10.12
C SER A 230 19.03 -2.88 -10.90
N PHE A 231 18.90 -1.63 -10.45
CA PHE A 231 18.11 -0.60 -11.10
C PHE A 231 18.64 0.79 -10.75
N GLY A 232 18.67 1.72 -11.71
CA GLY A 232 19.04 3.11 -11.46
C GLY A 232 20.44 3.31 -10.88
N GLY A 233 21.39 2.39 -11.15
CA GLY A 233 22.74 2.43 -10.57
C GLY A 233 22.85 1.88 -9.15
N HIS A 234 21.74 1.40 -8.57
CA HIS A 234 21.71 0.73 -7.27
C HIS A 234 21.52 -0.78 -7.44
N THR A 235 22.01 -1.53 -6.48
CA THR A 235 21.91 -2.99 -6.48
C THR A 235 21.36 -3.48 -5.15
N ASP A 236 20.18 -4.09 -5.21
CA ASP A 236 19.59 -4.82 -4.10
C ASP A 236 20.25 -6.20 -3.99
N THR A 237 20.72 -6.55 -2.80
CA THR A 237 21.35 -7.85 -2.52
C THR A 237 20.34 -8.99 -2.37
N LYS A 238 19.07 -8.67 -2.06
CA LYS A 238 17.94 -9.60 -1.86
C LYS A 238 18.35 -10.92 -1.17
N PRO A 239 18.81 -10.85 0.10
CA PRO A 239 19.43 -12.00 0.77
C PRO A 239 18.45 -13.14 1.07
N ARG A 240 17.14 -12.88 1.02
CA ARG A 240 16.09 -13.90 1.21
C ARG A 240 15.56 -14.47 -0.11
N GLY A 241 16.05 -13.98 -1.24
CA GLY A 241 15.62 -14.41 -2.57
C GLY A 241 14.16 -14.03 -2.87
N PRO A 242 13.46 -14.80 -3.73
CA PRO A 242 12.05 -14.55 -4.08
C PRO A 242 11.11 -14.87 -2.90
N ALA A 243 10.12 -14.01 -2.68
CA ALA A 243 9.19 -14.10 -1.55
C ALA A 243 7.76 -13.62 -1.86
N ALA A 244 7.48 -13.30 -3.14
CA ALA A 244 6.26 -12.63 -3.53
C ALA A 244 5.01 -13.50 -3.31
N VAL A 245 3.90 -12.83 -2.97
CA VAL A 245 2.59 -13.41 -2.78
C VAL A 245 1.61 -12.75 -3.75
N GLY A 246 0.83 -13.54 -4.48
CA GLY A 246 -0.13 -12.99 -5.43
C GLY A 246 -1.35 -13.88 -5.64
N VAL A 247 -2.46 -13.28 -6.04
CA VAL A 247 -3.74 -13.97 -6.23
C VAL A 247 -4.66 -13.19 -7.18
N ASP A 248 -5.55 -13.88 -7.90
CA ASP A 248 -6.64 -13.24 -8.63
C ASP A 248 -7.88 -13.02 -7.75
N VAL A 249 -8.57 -11.91 -8.00
CA VAL A 249 -9.89 -11.63 -7.45
C VAL A 249 -10.81 -11.22 -8.59
N PHE A 250 -11.92 -11.92 -8.71
CA PHE A 250 -12.96 -11.64 -9.68
C PHE A 250 -14.18 -11.04 -8.98
N PHE A 251 -14.62 -9.87 -9.46
CA PHE A 251 -15.81 -9.19 -8.95
C PHE A 251 -17.01 -9.53 -9.85
N GLU A 252 -17.88 -10.42 -9.35
CA GLU A 252 -19.00 -11.01 -10.10
C GLU A 252 -20.02 -9.95 -10.51
N ASP A 253 -20.36 -9.90 -11.80
CA ASP A 253 -21.30 -8.94 -12.39
C ASP A 253 -20.99 -7.47 -12.04
N ALA A 254 -19.76 -7.18 -11.64
CA ALA A 254 -19.32 -5.81 -11.40
C ALA A 254 -19.36 -4.99 -12.68
N VAL A 255 -19.97 -3.81 -12.60
CA VAL A 255 -20.00 -2.83 -13.71
C VAL A 255 -18.88 -1.81 -13.59
N GLU A 256 -18.47 -1.50 -12.36
CA GLU A 256 -17.42 -0.53 -12.09
C GLU A 256 -16.69 -0.88 -10.79
N VAL A 257 -15.41 -0.54 -10.71
CA VAL A 257 -14.59 -0.67 -9.50
C VAL A 257 -13.78 0.60 -9.26
N TYR A 258 -13.61 0.95 -7.98
CA TYR A 258 -12.97 2.18 -7.52
C TYR A 258 -11.94 1.90 -6.42
N GLY A 259 -11.05 2.85 -6.15
CA GLY A 259 -10.10 2.80 -5.04
C GLY A 259 -8.66 2.81 -5.54
N LEU A 260 -7.85 1.90 -5.00
CA LEU A 260 -6.42 1.74 -5.31
C LEU A 260 -5.57 3.01 -5.14
N ALA A 261 -5.93 3.96 -4.28
CA ALA A 261 -5.17 5.21 -4.13
C ALA A 261 -3.68 4.96 -3.73
N GLU A 262 -2.71 5.78 -4.12
CA GLU A 262 -2.83 7.06 -4.83
C GLU A 262 -2.30 6.98 -6.28
N HIS A 263 -3.14 7.33 -7.25
CA HIS A 263 -2.77 7.45 -8.66
C HIS A 263 -3.44 8.67 -9.29
N ALA A 264 -2.72 9.36 -10.17
CA ALA A 264 -3.28 10.39 -11.03
C ALA A 264 -4.01 9.73 -12.22
N ALA A 265 -5.18 9.12 -11.97
CA ALA A 265 -5.97 8.39 -12.95
C ALA A 265 -7.47 8.69 -12.83
N GLY A 266 -8.26 8.24 -13.81
CA GLY A 266 -9.72 8.29 -13.72
C GLY A 266 -10.24 7.41 -12.58
N LEU A 267 -11.37 7.79 -12.00
CA LEU A 267 -11.95 7.12 -10.83
C LEU A 267 -12.31 5.65 -11.11
N GLY A 268 -12.91 5.36 -12.27
CA GLY A 268 -13.25 4.00 -12.70
C GLY A 268 -12.02 3.22 -13.16
N LEU A 269 -11.57 2.24 -12.37
CA LEU A 269 -10.26 1.61 -12.59
C LEU A 269 -10.23 0.75 -13.86
N ALA A 270 -11.32 0.04 -14.16
CA ALA A 270 -11.40 -0.81 -15.34
C ALA A 270 -11.49 -0.01 -16.65
N GLU A 271 -12.04 1.21 -16.60
CA GLU A 271 -12.17 2.11 -17.76
C GLU A 271 -10.84 2.71 -18.20
N ASN A 272 -9.88 2.85 -17.27
CA ASN A 272 -8.57 3.44 -17.54
C ASN A 272 -7.74 2.63 -18.55
N ARG A 273 -7.93 1.29 -18.61
CA ARG A 273 -7.29 0.39 -19.60
C ARG A 273 -5.78 0.56 -19.74
N PHE A 274 -5.09 0.84 -18.64
CA PHE A 274 -3.64 0.95 -18.65
C PHE A 274 -2.98 -0.39 -19.00
N ASP A 275 -1.91 -0.38 -19.79
CA ASP A 275 -1.14 -1.59 -20.10
C ASP A 275 -0.39 -2.11 -18.87
N GLU A 276 0.20 -1.18 -18.11
CA GLU A 276 0.86 -1.46 -16.83
C GLU A 276 -0.16 -1.61 -15.69
N PRO A 277 0.11 -2.50 -14.70
CA PRO A 277 -0.66 -2.57 -13.47
C PRO A 277 -0.49 -1.30 -12.62
N TYR A 278 -1.50 -0.99 -11.80
CA TYR A 278 -1.41 -0.01 -10.71
C TYR A 278 -0.30 -0.44 -9.76
N ARG A 279 0.68 0.44 -9.55
CA ARG A 279 1.81 0.17 -8.66
C ARG A 279 1.55 0.78 -7.28
N PHE A 280 1.89 0.03 -6.24
CA PHE A 280 1.87 0.46 -4.85
C PHE A 280 3.31 0.46 -4.34
N PHE A 281 3.89 1.66 -4.30
CA PHE A 281 5.18 1.90 -3.68
C PHE A 281 5.25 3.40 -3.43
N ASN A 282 5.26 3.82 -2.17
CA ASN A 282 5.25 5.25 -1.85
C ASN A 282 6.53 5.88 -2.40
N LEU A 283 6.39 6.87 -3.29
CA LEU A 283 7.47 7.45 -4.08
C LEU A 283 7.28 8.95 -4.24
N ASP A 284 8.38 9.68 -4.11
CA ASP A 284 8.47 11.12 -4.42
C ASP A 284 8.62 11.29 -5.94
N VAL A 285 7.48 11.48 -6.62
CA VAL A 285 7.41 11.60 -8.08
C VAL A 285 7.34 13.06 -8.50
N PHE A 286 8.51 13.64 -8.77
CA PHE A 286 8.62 15.01 -9.29
C PHE A 286 7.84 15.18 -10.61
N GLU A 287 7.00 16.22 -10.67
CA GLU A 287 6.17 16.56 -11.84
C GLU A 287 5.38 15.35 -12.40
N TYR A 288 4.76 14.56 -11.51
CA TYR A 288 4.02 13.35 -11.88
C TYR A 288 3.09 13.54 -13.09
N ALA A 289 3.01 12.52 -13.93
CA ALA A 289 2.14 12.53 -15.10
C ALA A 289 0.69 12.11 -14.76
N LEU A 290 -0.27 12.70 -15.47
CA LEU A 290 -1.68 12.34 -15.39
C LEU A 290 -2.02 11.12 -16.26
N ASN A 291 -3.09 10.42 -15.90
CA ASN A 291 -3.58 9.20 -16.55
C ASN A 291 -2.50 8.12 -16.63
N LYS A 292 -1.88 7.83 -15.48
CA LYS A 292 -0.84 6.81 -15.35
C LYS A 292 -1.10 5.92 -14.12
N PRO A 293 -0.79 4.62 -14.19
CA PRO A 293 -0.85 3.71 -13.04
C PRO A 293 0.42 3.75 -12.17
N MET A 294 1.31 4.73 -12.40
CA MET A 294 2.55 4.90 -11.64
C MET A 294 2.23 5.25 -10.20
N ALA A 295 2.90 4.58 -9.25
CA ALA A 295 2.74 4.88 -7.84
C ALA A 295 3.11 6.34 -7.53
N LEU A 296 2.42 6.92 -6.55
CA LEU A 296 2.67 8.26 -6.01
C LEU A 296 3.06 8.13 -4.53
N TYR A 297 2.67 9.10 -3.70
CA TYR A 297 3.17 9.28 -2.33
C TYR A 297 2.50 8.34 -1.31
N GLY A 298 1.25 7.90 -1.59
CA GLY A 298 0.48 7.03 -0.72
C GLY A 298 0.02 5.71 -1.38
N ALA A 299 -0.28 4.73 -0.53
CA ALA A 299 -0.75 3.40 -0.93
C ALA A 299 -1.90 2.91 -0.03
N VAL A 300 -3.08 2.72 -0.62
CA VAL A 300 -4.27 2.12 0.00
C VAL A 300 -4.80 1.05 -0.97
N PRO A 301 -4.36 -0.21 -0.84
CA PRO A 301 -4.74 -1.33 -1.70
C PRO A 301 -6.16 -1.85 -1.40
N LEU A 302 -7.16 -0.96 -1.49
CA LEU A 302 -8.59 -1.21 -1.32
C LEU A 302 -9.31 -1.01 -2.64
N VAL A 303 -10.18 -1.96 -3.02
CA VAL A 303 -11.14 -1.82 -4.11
C VAL A 303 -12.55 -1.86 -3.56
N THR A 304 -13.43 -1.03 -4.11
CA THR A 304 -14.89 -1.12 -3.95
C THR A 304 -15.52 -1.41 -5.32
N ALA A 305 -16.41 -2.40 -5.40
CA ALA A 305 -17.04 -2.87 -6.63
C ALA A 305 -18.56 -2.65 -6.59
N LEU A 306 -19.10 -2.08 -7.67
CA LEU A 306 -20.55 -1.96 -7.89
C LEU A 306 -21.04 -3.12 -8.73
N HIS A 307 -21.91 -3.97 -8.18
CA HIS A 307 -22.42 -5.17 -8.83
C HIS A 307 -23.77 -4.91 -9.50
N LYS A 308 -23.91 -5.38 -10.74
CA LYS A 308 -25.18 -5.41 -11.46
C LYS A 308 -25.98 -6.63 -11.02
N SER A 309 -26.91 -6.42 -10.11
CA SER A 309 -27.83 -7.44 -9.63
C SER A 309 -29.27 -6.92 -9.64
N ALA A 310 -30.26 -7.80 -9.50
CA ALA A 310 -31.66 -7.41 -9.34
C ALA A 310 -31.85 -6.40 -8.19
N ASN A 311 -31.00 -6.49 -7.17
CA ASN A 311 -30.81 -5.48 -6.14
C ASN A 311 -29.35 -5.00 -6.20
N PRO A 312 -29.06 -3.74 -6.59
CA PRO A 312 -27.68 -3.25 -6.63
C PRO A 312 -26.95 -3.53 -5.31
N THR A 313 -25.82 -4.23 -5.40
CA THR A 313 -24.98 -4.60 -4.26
C THR A 313 -23.60 -4.01 -4.47
N VAL A 314 -22.95 -3.61 -3.39
CA VAL A 314 -21.59 -3.10 -3.36
C VAL A 314 -20.76 -4.03 -2.49
N SER A 315 -19.54 -4.31 -2.91
CA SER A 315 -18.60 -5.08 -2.09
C SER A 315 -17.22 -4.42 -2.10
N GLY A 316 -16.36 -4.80 -1.17
CA GLY A 316 -14.99 -4.32 -1.09
C GLY A 316 -13.98 -5.45 -0.92
N PHE A 317 -12.75 -5.18 -1.34
CA PHE A 317 -11.60 -6.07 -1.19
C PHE A 317 -10.38 -5.26 -0.77
N PHE A 318 -9.71 -5.64 0.32
CA PHE A 318 -8.52 -4.96 0.82
C PHE A 318 -7.38 -5.96 0.99
N PHE A 319 -6.21 -5.66 0.43
CA PHE A 319 -5.00 -6.46 0.60
C PHE A 319 -4.05 -5.78 1.59
N SER A 320 -4.00 -6.25 2.82
CA SER A 320 -3.19 -5.67 3.90
C SER A 320 -1.73 -6.11 3.81
N ASN A 321 -0.94 -5.51 2.91
CA ASN A 321 0.47 -5.80 2.74
C ASN A 321 1.28 -4.50 2.50
N PRO A 322 2.36 -4.24 3.26
CA PRO A 322 3.12 -2.99 3.16
C PRO A 322 4.29 -3.04 2.18
N SER A 323 4.60 -4.20 1.59
CA SER A 323 5.67 -4.32 0.59
C SER A 323 5.25 -3.69 -0.75
N GLU A 324 6.18 -3.56 -1.70
CA GLU A 324 5.80 -3.11 -3.04
C GLU A 324 4.73 -4.02 -3.64
N GLY A 325 3.68 -3.42 -4.20
CA GLY A 325 2.57 -4.13 -4.82
C GLY A 325 2.30 -3.73 -6.27
N PHE A 326 1.67 -4.64 -7.00
CA PHE A 326 1.12 -4.41 -8.32
C PHE A 326 -0.29 -5.00 -8.40
N VAL A 327 -1.23 -4.21 -8.91
CA VAL A 327 -2.62 -4.61 -9.08
C VAL A 327 -3.07 -4.31 -10.50
N LYS A 328 -3.56 -5.32 -11.19
CA LYS A 328 -4.18 -5.16 -12.50
C LYS A 328 -5.68 -5.29 -12.36
N VAL A 329 -6.40 -4.41 -13.05
CA VAL A 329 -7.86 -4.42 -13.12
C VAL A 329 -8.28 -4.33 -14.58
N GLU A 330 -9.10 -5.25 -15.04
CA GLU A 330 -9.59 -5.30 -16.41
C GLU A 330 -11.04 -5.79 -16.47
N ALA A 331 -11.84 -5.22 -17.38
CA ALA A 331 -13.14 -5.78 -17.68
C ALA A 331 -12.99 -7.21 -18.21
N SER A 332 -13.78 -8.15 -17.67
CA SER A 332 -13.63 -9.56 -18.05
C SER A 332 -14.05 -9.80 -19.50
N LYS A 333 -13.27 -10.62 -20.21
CA LYS A 333 -13.59 -11.02 -21.59
C LYS A 333 -14.81 -11.92 -21.57
N LYS A 334 -15.96 -11.43 -22.07
CA LYS A 334 -17.23 -12.20 -22.16
C LYS A 334 -17.00 -13.60 -22.74
N LYS A 335 -17.05 -14.64 -21.89
CA LYS A 335 -17.21 -16.02 -22.36
C LYS A 335 -18.68 -16.21 -22.76
N LYS A 336 -18.97 -16.89 -23.88
CA LYS A 336 -20.34 -17.10 -24.43
C LYS A 336 -21.36 -17.72 -23.44
N LYS A 337 -20.91 -18.23 -22.28
CA LYS A 337 -21.72 -18.78 -21.17
C LYS A 337 -21.10 -18.52 -19.77
N GLY A 338 -20.21 -17.53 -19.64
CA GLY A 338 -19.54 -17.22 -18.36
C GLY A 338 -20.15 -16.02 -17.65
N ALA A 339 -19.87 -15.91 -16.35
CA ALA A 339 -20.18 -14.71 -15.57
C ALA A 339 -19.61 -13.45 -16.22
N SER A 340 -20.37 -12.35 -16.17
CA SER A 340 -19.81 -11.03 -16.44
C SER A 340 -19.15 -10.47 -15.19
N GLY A 341 -18.28 -9.48 -15.32
CA GLY A 341 -17.63 -8.88 -14.16
C GLY A 341 -16.29 -8.26 -14.49
N ILE A 342 -15.52 -7.99 -13.43
CA ILE A 342 -14.22 -7.35 -13.52
C ILE A 342 -13.16 -8.29 -12.94
N ASP A 343 -12.14 -8.55 -13.75
CA ASP A 343 -11.00 -9.37 -13.38
C ASP A 343 -9.94 -8.49 -12.71
N SER A 344 -9.34 -9.00 -11.64
CA SER A 344 -8.14 -8.40 -11.08
C SER A 344 -7.12 -9.45 -10.64
N TRP A 345 -5.85 -9.06 -10.61
CA TRP A 345 -4.83 -9.80 -9.90
C TRP A 345 -4.00 -8.85 -9.06
N TRP A 346 -3.54 -9.36 -7.93
CA TRP A 346 -2.84 -8.64 -6.88
C TRP A 346 -1.53 -9.35 -6.60
N LEU A 347 -0.45 -8.60 -6.47
CA LEU A 347 0.87 -9.14 -6.22
C LEU A 347 1.61 -8.21 -5.27
N PHE A 348 2.25 -8.77 -4.26
CA PHE A 348 3.11 -8.04 -3.33
C PHE A 348 4.46 -8.76 -3.21
N GLU A 349 5.54 -8.00 -3.09
CA GLU A 349 6.92 -8.50 -3.12
C GLU A 349 7.24 -9.45 -1.96
N SER A 350 6.66 -9.22 -0.79
CA SER A 350 7.05 -9.90 0.44
C SER A 350 5.87 -10.11 1.40
N GLY A 351 6.15 -10.62 2.60
CA GLY A 351 5.16 -10.77 3.66
C GLY A 351 4.25 -11.98 3.47
N VAL A 352 3.04 -11.86 3.99
CA VAL A 352 1.97 -12.87 3.95
C VAL A 352 0.84 -12.41 3.03
N LEU A 353 -0.04 -13.33 2.64
CA LEU A 353 -1.30 -12.97 2.01
C LEU A 353 -2.33 -12.74 3.13
N ASP A 354 -2.71 -11.48 3.34
CA ASP A 354 -3.65 -11.06 4.38
C ASP A 354 -4.68 -10.14 3.73
N VAL A 355 -5.85 -10.71 3.42
CA VAL A 355 -6.87 -10.03 2.62
C VAL A 355 -8.20 -9.99 3.35
N PHE A 356 -8.98 -8.94 3.09
CA PHE A 356 -10.30 -8.72 3.67
C PHE A 356 -11.33 -8.58 2.57
N PHE A 357 -12.45 -9.28 2.74
CA PHE A 357 -13.66 -9.12 1.95
C PHE A 357 -14.69 -8.34 2.77
N PHE A 358 -15.33 -7.37 2.11
CA PHE A 358 -16.41 -6.56 2.66
C PHE A 358 -17.66 -6.78 1.82
N MET A 359 -18.71 -7.35 2.41
CA MET A 359 -19.91 -7.77 1.65
C MET A 359 -20.96 -6.66 1.46
N GLY A 360 -20.74 -5.47 2.02
CA GLY A 360 -21.62 -4.31 1.88
C GLY A 360 -22.98 -4.48 2.58
N PRO A 361 -24.13 -4.21 1.92
CA PRO A 361 -24.32 -4.15 0.46
C PRO A 361 -24.32 -2.74 -0.16
N THR A 362 -24.13 -1.68 0.63
CA THR A 362 -24.06 -0.29 0.14
C THR A 362 -22.63 0.24 0.19
N PRO A 363 -22.27 1.32 -0.54
CA PRO A 363 -20.97 1.96 -0.39
C PRO A 363 -20.67 2.35 1.06
N GLU A 364 -21.68 2.84 1.78
CA GLU A 364 -21.59 3.22 3.19
C GLU A 364 -21.21 2.00 4.05
N ASN A 365 -21.88 0.86 3.87
CA ASN A 365 -21.57 -0.35 4.65
C ASN A 365 -20.19 -0.91 4.34
N VAL A 366 -19.71 -0.84 3.08
CA VAL A 366 -18.33 -1.25 2.75
C VAL A 366 -17.32 -0.36 3.49
N LEU A 367 -17.55 0.94 3.57
CA LEU A 367 -16.67 1.86 4.32
C LEU A 367 -16.75 1.62 5.84
N GLU A 368 -17.94 1.39 6.40
CA GLU A 368 -18.10 1.02 7.82
C GLU A 368 -17.36 -0.28 8.15
N GLN A 369 -17.45 -1.28 7.28
CA GLN A 369 -16.75 -2.56 7.42
C GLN A 369 -15.23 -2.37 7.33
N TYR A 370 -14.74 -1.58 6.37
CA TYR A 370 -13.33 -1.24 6.24
C TYR A 370 -12.80 -0.49 7.47
N HIS A 371 -13.53 0.51 7.97
CA HIS A 371 -13.14 1.28 9.15
C HIS A 371 -13.34 0.54 10.47
N THR A 372 -14.23 -0.47 10.54
CA THR A 372 -14.27 -1.41 11.67
C THR A 372 -12.92 -2.12 11.81
N VAL A 373 -12.31 -2.50 10.70
CA VAL A 373 -11.01 -3.21 10.68
C VAL A 373 -9.82 -2.27 10.83
N THR A 374 -9.83 -1.11 10.16
CA THR A 374 -8.66 -0.22 10.04
C THR A 374 -8.69 1.00 10.97
N GLY A 375 -9.81 1.20 11.67
CA GLY A 375 -10.05 2.38 12.50
C GLY A 375 -10.82 3.47 11.76
N PHE A 376 -11.65 4.20 12.51
CA PHE A 376 -12.44 5.31 11.99
C PHE A 376 -11.61 6.60 11.91
N PRO A 377 -11.92 7.49 10.95
CA PRO A 377 -11.32 8.82 10.89
C PRO A 377 -11.42 9.53 12.24
N ARG A 378 -10.33 10.15 12.69
CA ARG A 378 -10.31 10.95 13.92
C ARG A 378 -11.08 12.24 13.68
N MET A 379 -11.82 12.72 14.68
CA MET A 379 -12.51 14.01 14.59
C MET A 379 -11.48 15.14 14.39
N PRO A 380 -11.47 15.82 13.23
CA PRO A 380 -10.51 16.89 12.98
C PRO A 380 -10.83 18.12 13.84
N PRO A 381 -9.82 18.89 14.30
CA PRO A 381 -10.05 20.22 14.84
C PRO A 381 -10.77 21.11 13.81
N LEU A 382 -11.75 21.90 14.23
CA LEU A 382 -12.62 22.65 13.30
C LEU A 382 -11.83 23.54 12.31
N ALA A 383 -10.77 24.20 12.79
CA ALA A 383 -9.95 25.09 11.96
C ALA A 383 -9.18 24.36 10.83
N THR A 384 -9.01 23.03 10.88
CA THR A 384 -8.40 22.29 9.77
C THR A 384 -9.36 22.08 8.58
N LEU A 385 -10.65 22.41 8.74
CA LEU A 385 -11.63 22.41 7.65
C LEU A 385 -11.72 23.78 6.95
N GLY A 386 -11.07 24.79 7.53
CA GLY A 386 -11.02 26.15 7.01
C GLY A 386 -10.04 26.31 5.85
N LYS A 387 -9.76 27.56 5.46
CA LYS A 387 -8.77 27.83 4.40
C LYS A 387 -7.35 27.80 4.97
N HIS A 388 -6.51 26.97 4.37
CA HIS A 388 -5.08 26.90 4.64
C HIS A 388 -4.32 27.74 3.60
N GLN A 389 -3.44 28.61 4.08
CA GLN A 389 -2.61 29.45 3.22
C GLN A 389 -1.14 29.02 3.34
N SER A 390 -0.58 28.53 2.24
CA SER A 390 0.79 28.00 2.15
C SER A 390 1.50 28.45 0.88
N ARG A 391 2.83 28.40 0.91
CA ARG A 391 3.74 28.39 -0.24
C ARG A 391 5.13 27.94 0.23
N TRP A 392 5.94 27.45 -0.71
CA TRP A 392 7.39 27.40 -0.55
C TRP A 392 8.01 28.73 -1.02
N ASN A 393 8.51 29.63 -0.17
CA ASN A 393 8.36 29.79 1.29
C ASN A 393 7.84 31.22 1.58
N TYR A 394 7.19 31.44 2.74
CA TYR A 394 7.23 32.77 3.35
C TYR A 394 8.62 33.02 3.92
N VAL A 395 9.20 34.18 3.60
CA VAL A 395 10.65 34.36 3.70
C VAL A 395 11.13 34.77 5.08
N ASP A 396 10.28 35.39 5.90
CA ASP A 396 10.56 35.79 7.28
C ASP A 396 9.27 36.08 8.07
N VAL A 397 9.43 36.49 9.34
CA VAL A 397 8.33 36.88 10.23
C VAL A 397 7.51 38.05 9.67
N GLU A 398 8.14 39.04 9.04
CA GLU A 398 7.44 40.22 8.54
C GLU A 398 6.56 39.87 7.34
N ASP A 399 7.05 39.05 6.42
CA ASP A 399 6.28 38.52 5.29
C ASP A 399 5.05 37.77 5.78
N ALA A 400 5.23 36.80 6.69
CA ALA A 400 4.14 36.00 7.23
C ALA A 400 3.09 36.82 8.01
N VAL A 401 3.52 37.78 8.85
CA VAL A 401 2.61 38.72 9.53
C VAL A 401 1.90 39.62 8.52
N GLY A 402 2.63 40.08 7.50
CA GLY A 402 2.11 40.87 6.40
C GLY A 402 1.00 40.15 5.64
N VAL A 403 1.16 38.86 5.39
CA VAL A 403 0.15 37.99 4.79
C VAL A 403 -1.08 37.89 5.69
N ASN A 404 -0.91 37.54 6.97
CA ASN A 404 -2.01 37.48 7.94
C ASN A 404 -2.84 38.78 7.94
N ARG A 405 -2.16 39.93 8.06
CA ARG A 405 -2.80 41.25 8.03
C ARG A 405 -3.54 41.54 6.72
N LYS A 406 -2.99 41.13 5.57
CA LYS A 406 -3.60 41.40 4.26
C LYS A 406 -4.89 40.61 4.05
N PHE A 407 -5.02 39.40 4.60
CA PHE A 407 -6.28 38.66 4.57
C PHE A 407 -7.39 39.45 5.27
N ASP A 408 -7.11 40.03 6.44
CA ASP A 408 -8.06 40.89 7.15
C ASP A 408 -8.36 42.19 6.40
N GLN A 409 -7.33 42.83 5.82
CA GLN A 409 -7.51 44.06 5.03
C GLN A 409 -8.39 43.86 3.79
N HIS A 410 -8.38 42.65 3.21
CA HIS A 410 -9.14 42.31 2.01
C HIS A 410 -10.43 41.53 2.29
N ASP A 411 -10.80 41.34 3.57
CA ASP A 411 -12.00 40.59 3.99
C ASP A 411 -12.04 39.16 3.39
N ILE A 412 -10.89 38.48 3.38
CA ILE A 412 -10.78 37.10 2.91
C ILE A 412 -10.53 36.20 4.14
N PRO A 413 -11.43 35.28 4.49
CA PRO A 413 -11.24 34.40 5.64
C PRO A 413 -10.17 33.35 5.36
N TYR A 414 -9.35 33.05 6.37
CA TYR A 414 -8.48 31.88 6.43
C TYR A 414 -8.16 31.53 7.89
N ASP A 415 -7.79 30.27 8.13
CA ASP A 415 -7.66 29.70 9.48
C ASP A 415 -6.21 29.33 9.81
N VAL A 416 -5.42 28.91 8.82
CA VAL A 416 -4.09 28.32 9.06
C VAL A 416 -3.05 28.90 8.12
N LEU A 417 -1.96 29.45 8.66
CA LEU A 417 -0.76 29.83 7.90
C LEU A 417 0.27 28.70 7.97
N TRP A 418 0.95 28.43 6.86
CA TRP A 418 1.95 27.35 6.77
C TRP A 418 3.35 27.91 6.52
N LEU A 419 4.34 27.34 7.21
CA LEU A 419 5.75 27.59 7.01
C LEU A 419 6.44 26.32 6.51
N ASP A 420 6.91 26.41 5.27
CA ASP A 420 7.68 25.37 4.57
C ASP A 420 9.18 25.45 4.99
N ILE A 421 10.06 24.61 4.44
CA ILE A 421 11.37 24.24 4.97
C ILE A 421 12.33 25.40 5.25
N GLU A 422 12.19 26.56 4.60
CA GLU A 422 13.07 27.72 4.81
C GLU A 422 12.90 28.41 6.17
N HIS A 423 11.87 28.06 6.95
CA HIS A 423 11.71 28.59 8.31
C HIS A 423 12.72 28.02 9.31
N THR A 424 13.40 26.92 8.95
CA THR A 424 14.35 26.19 9.81
C THR A 424 15.77 26.77 9.74
N ASP A 425 16.61 26.50 10.75
CA ASP A 425 18.05 26.76 10.66
C ASP A 425 18.74 25.70 9.78
N GLY A 426 18.90 25.98 8.49
CA GLY A 426 19.66 25.12 7.57
C GLY A 426 19.09 23.71 7.41
N LYS A 427 17.75 23.58 7.46
CA LYS A 427 16.99 22.33 7.38
C LYS A 427 17.23 21.39 8.56
N LYS A 428 17.52 21.97 9.72
CA LYS A 428 17.44 21.29 11.01
C LYS A 428 16.02 21.47 11.56
N TYR A 429 15.20 20.43 11.50
CA TYR A 429 13.86 20.48 12.09
C TYR A 429 13.88 20.78 13.59
N PHE A 430 12.74 21.22 14.15
CA PHE A 430 12.66 21.69 15.55
C PHE A 430 13.53 22.92 15.87
N THR A 431 13.91 23.69 14.85
CA THR A 431 14.67 24.94 14.99
C THR A 431 14.02 26.05 14.15
N TRP A 432 14.38 27.30 14.43
CA TRP A 432 13.97 28.46 13.68
C TRP A 432 15.18 29.13 13.02
N HIS A 433 15.01 29.65 11.80
CA HIS A 433 16.07 30.32 11.09
C HIS A 433 16.56 31.54 11.91
N PRO A 434 17.88 31.67 12.18
CA PRO A 434 18.39 32.63 13.17
C PRO A 434 18.20 34.10 12.78
N SER A 435 18.09 34.41 11.48
CA SER A 435 17.84 35.78 10.98
C SER A 435 16.37 36.00 10.57
N HIS A 436 15.87 35.24 9.60
CA HIS A 436 14.51 35.37 9.07
C HIS A 436 13.39 35.06 10.09
N PHE A 437 13.66 34.16 11.04
CA PHE A 437 12.71 33.77 12.09
C PHE A 437 13.33 33.90 13.48
N ALA A 438 14.07 34.99 13.72
CA ALA A 438 14.75 35.24 15.00
C ALA A 438 13.78 35.38 16.20
N ASN A 439 12.56 35.88 15.94
CA ASN A 439 11.50 36.03 16.95
C ASN A 439 10.16 35.51 16.40
N PRO A 440 10.00 34.19 16.24
CA PRO A 440 8.80 33.61 15.63
C PRO A 440 7.55 33.87 16.50
N GLY A 441 7.74 34.17 17.80
CA GLY A 441 6.70 34.64 18.71
C GLY A 441 5.88 35.80 18.18
N THR A 442 6.46 36.73 17.40
CA THR A 442 5.70 37.86 16.83
C THR A 442 4.64 37.42 15.82
N LEU A 443 5.00 36.50 14.91
CA LEU A 443 4.05 35.94 13.93
C LEU A 443 2.93 35.19 14.65
N LEU A 444 3.37 34.37 15.57
CA LEU A 444 2.57 33.55 16.42
C LEU A 444 1.54 34.36 17.22
N ASP A 445 1.93 35.45 17.90
CA ASP A 445 1.01 36.32 18.65
C ASP A 445 0.01 37.01 17.71
N ALA A 446 0.45 37.39 16.50
CA ALA A 446 -0.41 38.02 15.50
C ALA A 446 -1.50 37.05 14.97
N LEU A 447 -1.15 35.79 14.77
CA LEU A 447 -2.10 34.74 14.39
C LEU A 447 -3.10 34.48 15.53
N GLU A 448 -2.63 34.37 16.78
CA GLU A 448 -3.49 34.19 17.95
C GLU A 448 -4.49 35.36 18.11
N ALA A 449 -4.03 36.61 17.97
CA ALA A 449 -4.89 37.79 18.00
C ALA A 449 -6.00 37.76 16.92
N SER A 450 -5.72 37.06 15.81
CA SER A 450 -6.65 36.84 14.70
C SER A 450 -7.42 35.51 14.81
N LYS A 451 -7.23 34.75 15.90
CA LYS A 451 -7.78 33.40 16.15
C LYS A 451 -7.42 32.36 15.08
N ARG A 452 -6.19 32.45 14.57
CA ARG A 452 -5.62 31.59 13.53
C ARG A 452 -4.52 30.69 14.09
N HIS A 453 -4.15 29.69 13.31
CA HIS A 453 -3.14 28.69 13.64
C HIS A 453 -1.91 28.79 12.73
N LEU A 454 -0.78 28.24 13.20
CA LEU A 454 0.43 28.06 12.41
C LEU A 454 0.70 26.58 12.20
N VAL A 455 1.13 26.19 11.00
CA VAL A 455 1.69 24.87 10.71
C VAL A 455 3.15 25.04 10.31
N THR A 456 4.06 24.28 10.92
CA THR A 456 5.47 24.18 10.51
C THR A 456 5.78 22.77 9.99
N ILE A 457 6.54 22.70 8.89
CA ILE A 457 7.00 21.43 8.32
C ILE A 457 8.09 20.75 9.18
N VAL A 458 8.00 19.42 9.33
CA VAL A 458 8.97 18.56 10.02
C VAL A 458 9.07 17.22 9.27
N ASP A 459 10.18 17.00 8.58
CA ASP A 459 10.36 15.80 7.73
C ASP A 459 11.22 14.72 8.43
N PRO A 460 11.14 13.45 7.98
CA PRO A 460 11.83 12.33 8.62
C PRO A 460 13.29 12.14 8.15
N HIS A 461 13.94 13.18 7.65
CA HIS A 461 15.37 13.17 7.31
C HIS A 461 16.14 14.14 8.21
N ILE A 462 17.04 13.61 9.03
CA ILE A 462 17.71 14.38 10.08
C ILE A 462 19.11 14.72 9.61
N LYS A 463 19.39 16.02 9.43
CA LYS A 463 20.72 16.53 9.05
C LYS A 463 21.82 15.87 9.88
N LYS A 464 22.80 15.29 9.22
CA LYS A 464 23.95 14.67 9.89
C LYS A 464 24.93 15.74 10.38
N ASP A 465 24.71 16.20 11.61
CA ASP A 465 25.47 17.29 12.23
C ASP A 465 25.72 16.99 13.72
N ALA A 466 26.99 16.98 14.14
CA ALA A 466 27.38 16.70 15.53
C ALA A 466 26.98 17.82 16.49
N GLY A 467 26.70 19.03 16.01
CA GLY A 467 26.16 20.14 16.80
C GLY A 467 24.64 20.13 16.93
N TYR A 468 23.95 19.21 16.26
CA TYR A 468 22.48 19.15 16.23
C TYR A 468 21.93 18.14 17.26
N ASP A 469 21.22 18.64 18.27
CA ASP A 469 20.74 17.84 19.40
C ASP A 469 19.82 16.69 18.99
N VAL A 470 18.84 16.93 18.09
CA VAL A 470 17.92 15.90 17.59
C VAL A 470 18.69 14.75 16.94
N TYR A 471 19.66 15.07 16.07
CA TYR A 471 20.54 14.06 15.46
C TYR A 471 21.26 13.23 16.51
N ASN A 472 21.89 13.91 17.49
CA ASN A 472 22.65 13.23 18.53
C ASN A 472 21.76 12.36 19.43
N LYS A 473 20.56 12.81 19.80
CA LYS A 473 19.63 12.01 20.62
C LYS A 473 19.20 10.74 19.91
N ILE A 474 18.81 10.82 18.64
CA ILE A 474 18.42 9.64 17.86
C ILE A 474 19.62 8.71 17.65
N LYS A 475 20.80 9.26 17.34
CA LYS A 475 22.04 8.50 17.17
C LYS A 475 22.45 7.75 18.44
N ASN A 476 22.43 8.42 19.59
CA ASN A 476 22.87 7.86 20.87
C ASN A 476 21.99 6.70 21.35
N HIS A 477 20.73 6.64 20.89
CA HIS A 477 19.83 5.52 21.14
C HIS A 477 19.87 4.43 20.07
N ASP A 478 20.71 4.57 19.05
CA ASP A 478 20.78 3.64 17.91
C ASP A 478 19.46 3.52 17.14
N TYR A 479 18.76 4.65 16.95
CA TYR A 479 17.39 4.74 16.44
C TYR A 479 17.25 5.15 14.97
N PHE A 480 18.36 5.22 14.24
CA PHE A 480 18.36 5.44 12.79
C PHE A 480 18.31 4.12 12.02
N THR A 481 17.70 4.15 10.84
CA THR A 481 17.70 3.06 9.86
C THR A 481 19.13 2.59 9.56
N LYS A 482 19.27 1.29 9.30
CA LYS A 482 20.56 0.66 9.01
C LYS A 482 20.70 0.27 7.56
N THR A 483 21.92 0.28 7.07
CA THR A 483 22.33 -0.37 5.83
C THR A 483 22.23 -1.90 5.96
N LYS A 484 22.31 -2.62 4.84
CA LYS A 484 22.35 -4.08 4.79
C LYS A 484 23.45 -4.73 5.66
N ASP A 485 24.55 -4.01 5.89
CA ASP A 485 25.70 -4.47 6.69
C ASP A 485 25.57 -4.08 8.18
N GLY A 486 24.44 -3.49 8.59
CA GLY A 486 24.15 -3.07 9.97
C GLY A 486 24.71 -1.71 10.38
N GLY A 487 25.44 -1.03 9.48
CA GLY A 487 25.91 0.36 9.70
C GLY A 487 24.78 1.39 9.60
N LEU A 488 25.01 2.61 10.09
CA LEU A 488 24.09 3.74 9.94
C LEU A 488 23.80 4.02 8.45
N TYR A 489 22.53 4.13 8.07
CA TYR A 489 22.15 4.56 6.73
C TYR A 489 22.15 6.09 6.64
N ASP A 490 22.89 6.62 5.67
CA ASP A 490 22.89 8.02 5.28
C ASP A 490 22.48 8.15 3.81
N GLY A 491 21.64 9.14 3.53
CA GLY A 491 21.25 9.54 2.18
C GLY A 491 21.34 11.06 2.01
N TRP A 492 20.95 11.57 0.85
CA TRP A 492 20.85 13.01 0.58
C TRP A 492 19.39 13.42 0.51
N CYS A 493 19.06 14.53 1.16
CA CYS A 493 17.77 15.21 1.06
C CYS A 493 18.00 16.74 1.20
N TRP A 494 16.98 17.53 1.57
CA TRP A 494 17.09 18.99 1.70
C TRP A 494 18.29 19.51 2.52
N PRO A 495 18.71 18.88 3.64
CA PRO A 495 19.83 19.37 4.44
C PRO A 495 21.21 18.95 3.88
N GLY A 496 21.26 18.24 2.76
CA GLY A 496 22.40 17.45 2.30
C GLY A 496 22.41 16.07 2.96
N THR A 497 23.58 15.63 3.44
CA THR A 497 23.74 14.35 4.14
C THR A 497 22.82 14.27 5.35
N SER A 498 21.94 13.26 5.35
CA SER A 498 20.89 13.07 6.35
C SER A 498 20.76 11.60 6.73
N SER A 499 20.44 11.34 8.00
CA SER A 499 20.10 10.01 8.51
C SER A 499 18.59 9.95 8.82
N TYR A 500 17.99 8.77 8.69
CA TYR A 500 16.53 8.61 8.71
C TYR A 500 16.09 7.83 9.95
N PRO A 501 15.25 8.41 10.85
CA PRO A 501 14.79 7.70 12.04
C PRO A 501 13.95 6.49 11.66
N ASP A 502 14.16 5.37 12.34
CA ASP A 502 13.44 4.14 12.05
C ASP A 502 12.04 4.14 12.70
N PHE A 503 11.07 4.81 12.07
CA PHE A 503 9.71 4.97 12.59
C PHE A 503 8.93 3.65 12.75
N CYS A 504 9.41 2.57 12.13
CA CYS A 504 8.93 1.21 12.37
C CYS A 504 9.06 0.82 13.85
N ASN A 505 10.10 1.31 14.54
CA ASN A 505 10.37 1.03 15.93
C ASN A 505 9.52 1.92 16.86
N PRO A 506 8.67 1.36 17.73
CA PRO A 506 7.81 2.15 18.64
C PRO A 506 8.61 3.04 19.61
N ALA A 507 9.84 2.66 19.97
CA ALA A 507 10.69 3.48 20.82
C ALA A 507 11.17 4.75 20.11
N VAL A 508 11.37 4.69 18.78
CA VAL A 508 11.68 5.86 17.95
C VAL A 508 10.49 6.81 17.93
N ARG A 509 9.27 6.28 17.73
CA ARG A 509 8.03 7.07 17.81
C ARG A 509 7.86 7.74 19.18
N GLY A 510 8.18 7.02 20.25
CA GLY A 510 8.17 7.55 21.61
C GLY A 510 9.17 8.68 21.84
N LEU A 511 10.42 8.53 21.37
CA LEU A 511 11.43 9.59 21.42
C LEU A 511 11.02 10.80 20.56
N TRP A 512 10.55 10.55 19.33
CA TRP A 512 10.13 11.58 18.39
C TRP A 512 9.05 12.49 18.98
N ALA A 513 8.05 11.91 19.65
CA ALA A 513 7.00 12.67 20.33
C ALA A 513 7.55 13.62 21.41
N THR A 514 8.71 13.33 22.02
CA THR A 514 9.32 14.24 23.00
C THR A 514 9.85 15.52 22.39
N PHE A 515 10.19 15.52 21.10
CA PHE A 515 10.65 16.72 20.40
C PHE A 515 9.53 17.73 20.17
N PHE A 516 8.27 17.31 20.22
CA PHE A 516 7.10 18.20 20.12
C PHE A 516 6.62 18.75 21.46
N LYS A 517 7.33 18.50 22.57
CA LYS A 517 6.97 19.11 23.85
C LYS A 517 7.34 20.58 23.88
N MET A 518 6.56 21.39 24.61
CA MET A 518 6.73 22.84 24.71
C MET A 518 8.09 23.25 25.33
N ASP A 519 8.67 22.39 26.16
CA ASP A 519 9.97 22.60 26.78
C ASP A 519 11.14 22.21 25.86
N TYR A 520 10.88 21.48 24.77
CA TYR A 520 11.89 21.08 23.79
C TYR A 520 11.89 21.97 22.54
N TYR A 521 10.74 22.10 21.86
CA TYR A 521 10.64 22.88 20.62
C TYR A 521 10.38 24.35 20.95
N PRO A 522 11.34 25.27 20.68
CA PRO A 522 11.20 26.66 21.07
C PRO A 522 9.96 27.31 20.44
N HIS A 523 9.23 28.10 21.23
CA HIS A 523 7.97 28.77 20.86
C HIS A 523 6.80 27.85 20.50
N ASN A 524 6.92 26.54 20.75
CA ASN A 524 5.80 25.65 20.57
C ASN A 524 4.66 25.98 21.53
N ARG A 525 3.42 25.84 21.04
CA ARG A 525 2.17 26.03 21.79
C ARG A 525 0.99 25.35 21.09
N VAL A 526 -0.20 25.39 21.69
CA VAL A 526 -1.37 24.57 21.29
C VAL A 526 -1.87 24.84 19.86
N ASP A 527 -1.71 26.07 19.37
CA ASP A 527 -2.06 26.55 18.04
C ASP A 527 -0.91 26.47 17.02
N LEU A 528 0.24 25.92 17.42
CA LEU A 528 1.29 25.48 16.50
C LEU A 528 1.11 23.99 16.19
N TRP A 529 0.81 23.70 14.94
CA TRP A 529 0.63 22.36 14.41
C TRP A 529 1.78 21.98 13.47
N THR A 530 1.74 20.76 12.94
CA THR A 530 2.85 20.19 12.17
C THR A 530 2.38 19.59 10.86
N TRP A 531 3.22 19.75 9.84
CA TRP A 531 3.14 19.06 8.56
C TRP A 531 4.31 18.06 8.48
N ASN A 532 4.02 16.82 8.11
CA ASN A 532 5.06 15.86 7.73
C ASN A 532 5.08 15.71 6.21
N ASP A 533 6.24 15.91 5.61
CA ASP A 533 6.50 15.70 4.18
C ASP A 533 7.68 14.74 3.97
N MET A 534 7.95 14.38 2.72
CA MET A 534 9.10 13.59 2.30
C MET A 534 9.21 12.23 3.03
N ASN A 535 8.07 11.66 3.44
CA ASN A 535 7.96 10.54 4.38
C ASN A 535 7.68 9.19 3.71
N GLU A 536 7.86 9.10 2.40
CA GLU A 536 7.81 7.86 1.63
C GLU A 536 8.75 6.76 2.16
N PRO A 537 10.03 7.02 2.53
CA PRO A 537 10.81 8.28 2.62
C PRO A 537 11.50 8.74 1.33
N SER A 538 11.52 10.05 1.06
CA SER A 538 12.26 10.62 -0.06
C SER A 538 13.77 10.68 0.22
N VAL A 539 14.54 10.10 -0.70
CA VAL A 539 16.01 10.06 -0.67
C VAL A 539 16.53 10.43 -2.06
N PHE A 540 17.03 11.65 -2.23
CA PHE A 540 17.38 12.20 -3.55
C PHE A 540 18.42 11.41 -4.34
N ASN A 541 19.31 10.70 -3.64
CA ASN A 541 20.34 9.85 -4.22
C ASN A 541 20.07 8.34 -4.05
N GLY A 542 18.84 7.97 -3.69
CA GLY A 542 18.42 6.58 -3.55
C GLY A 542 17.76 6.03 -4.82
N PRO A 543 17.60 4.70 -4.93
CA PRO A 543 16.87 4.09 -6.03
C PRO A 543 15.43 4.61 -6.04
N GLU A 544 14.95 5.05 -7.20
CA GLU A 544 13.58 5.58 -7.35
C GLU A 544 13.29 6.76 -6.41
N VAL A 545 14.32 7.49 -5.95
CA VAL A 545 14.18 8.58 -4.96
C VAL A 545 13.70 8.09 -3.59
N THR A 546 13.96 6.82 -3.23
CA THR A 546 13.67 6.27 -1.90
C THR A 546 14.80 5.40 -1.35
N MET A 547 14.60 4.78 -0.19
CA MET A 547 15.59 3.93 0.44
C MET A 547 15.89 2.64 -0.37
N PRO A 548 17.14 2.13 -0.32
CA PRO A 548 17.44 0.77 -0.76
C PRO A 548 16.60 -0.27 -0.02
N ARG A 549 16.09 -1.27 -0.76
CA ARG A 549 15.23 -2.34 -0.22
C ARG A 549 15.91 -3.26 0.79
N ASP A 550 17.23 -3.32 0.76
CA ASP A 550 18.02 -4.12 1.70
C ASP A 550 18.48 -3.35 2.95
N ASN A 551 18.01 -2.12 3.14
CA ASN A 551 18.08 -1.45 4.44
C ASN A 551 17.35 -2.27 5.52
N LEU A 552 17.82 -2.15 6.76
CA LEU A 552 17.31 -2.92 7.89
C LEU A 552 16.56 -2.01 8.86
N HIS A 553 15.39 -2.51 9.28
CA HIS A 553 14.49 -1.86 10.21
C HIS A 553 14.18 -2.77 11.42
N LYS A 554 13.72 -2.15 12.50
CA LYS A 554 13.30 -2.77 13.76
C LYS A 554 11.80 -2.54 14.00
N CYS A 555 10.96 -3.11 13.14
CA CYS A 555 9.50 -2.91 13.18
C CYS A 555 8.78 -3.64 14.33
N SER A 556 9.42 -4.61 14.98
CA SER A 556 8.92 -5.27 16.19
C SER A 556 9.98 -5.24 17.30
N SER A 557 9.64 -5.65 18.52
CA SER A 557 10.59 -5.70 19.65
C SER A 557 11.82 -6.60 19.40
N ASN A 558 11.81 -7.38 18.32
CA ASN A 558 12.94 -8.19 17.84
C ASN A 558 14.08 -7.34 17.27
N SER A 559 15.22 -7.98 17.00
CA SER A 559 16.41 -7.36 16.40
C SER A 559 16.18 -6.85 14.96
N TYR A 560 17.06 -5.94 14.50
CA TYR A 560 17.08 -5.45 13.12
C TYR A 560 17.02 -6.60 12.10
N GLY A 561 16.14 -6.48 11.10
CA GLY A 561 16.08 -7.42 9.97
C GLY A 561 15.50 -8.81 10.27
N ALA A 562 14.94 -9.04 11.46
CA ALA A 562 14.24 -10.29 11.80
C ALA A 562 13.00 -10.51 10.91
N GLN A 563 12.27 -9.44 10.63
CA GLN A 563 11.20 -9.39 9.64
C GLN A 563 11.50 -8.19 8.73
N ARG A 564 11.64 -8.43 7.42
CA ARG A 564 11.87 -7.36 6.43
C ARG A 564 10.51 -7.04 5.80
N PRO A 565 9.95 -5.83 6.04
CA PRO A 565 8.71 -5.40 5.40
C PRO A 565 8.86 -5.37 3.88
#